data_AF-A0A835S4N4-F1
#
_entry.id   AF-A0A835S4N4-F1
#
_cell.length_a   1.000
_cell.length_b   1.000
_cell.length_c   1.000
_cell.angle_alpha   90.00
_cell.angle_beta   90.00
_cell.angle_gamma   90.00
#
_symmetry.space_group_name_H-M   'P 1'
#
loop_
_entity.id
_entity.type
_entity.pdbx_description
1 polymer ?
#
loop_
_entity_poly.entity_id
_entity_poly.type
_entity_poly.pdbx_seq_one_letter_code
_entity_poly.pdbx_strand_id
1 'polypeptide(L)' 'MAAKITGKFEIDNSSFRFTAIAFGRIGGQNVGVKISKTTEKALEKLGYVAEDVIMTIQKNLLQGDLTLPEGLKRESFVDD' A
#
# COMPACT_ATOMS: atom_id res chain seq x y z
N MET A 1 -3.19 18.77 0.27
CA MET A 1 -3.82 17.79 -0.65
C MET A 1 -3.55 16.39 -0.12
N ALA A 2 -4.53 15.51 -0.20
CA ALA A 2 -4.41 14.11 0.18
C ALA A 2 -4.74 13.25 -1.04
N ALA A 3 -3.89 12.28 -1.36
CA ALA A 3 -4.12 11.34 -2.44
C ALA A 3 -4.60 10.01 -1.87
N LYS A 4 -5.67 9.45 -2.44
CA LYS A 4 -6.15 8.11 -2.12
C LYS A 4 -5.49 7.12 -3.07
N ILE A 5 -4.80 6.14 -2.50
CA ILE A 5 -4.17 5.04 -3.21
C ILE A 5 -4.99 3.78 -2.91
N THR A 6 -5.34 3.01 -3.93
CA THR A 6 -5.91 1.68 -3.77
C THR A 6 -5.02 0.69 -4.48
N GLY A 7 -4.65 -0.39 -3.81
CA GLY A 7 -3.76 -1.38 -4.38
C GLY A 7 -4.08 -2.78 -3.91
N LYS A 8 -3.28 -3.73 -4.42
CA LYS A 8 -3.25 -5.10 -3.95
C LYS A 8 -1.86 -5.44 -3.45
N PHE A 9 -1.79 -6.36 -2.50
CA PHE A 9 -0.55 -6.99 -2.07
C PHE A 9 -0.75 -8.51 -2.07
N GLU A 10 0.33 -9.25 -2.16
CA GLU A 10 0.33 -10.71 -2.25
C GLU A 10 1.16 -11.32 -1.13
N ILE A 11 0.60 -12.32 -0.45
CA ILE A 11 1.25 -13.09 0.62
C ILE A 11 0.78 -14.54 0.48
N ASP A 12 1.71 -15.49 0.50
CA ASP A 12 1.44 -16.93 0.47
C ASP A 12 0.42 -17.33 -0.62
N ASN A 13 0.68 -16.88 -1.85
CA ASN A 13 -0.15 -17.12 -3.02
C ASN A 13 -1.61 -16.58 -2.93
N SER A 14 -1.87 -15.70 -1.96
CA SER A 14 -3.15 -15.02 -1.74
C SER A 14 -3.02 -13.53 -2.01
N SER A 15 -4.02 -12.93 -2.66
CA SER A 15 -4.05 -11.50 -3.00
C SER A 15 -5.08 -10.76 -2.17
N PHE A 16 -4.65 -9.65 -1.56
CA PHE A 16 -5.47 -8.83 -0.67
C PHE A 16 -5.50 -7.39 -1.15
N ARG A 17 -6.59 -6.68 -0.86
CA ARG A 17 -6.71 -5.25 -1.18
C ARG A 17 -6.32 -4.40 0.02
N PHE A 18 -5.72 -3.25 -0.27
CA PHE A 18 -5.49 -2.18 0.70
C PHE A 18 -5.96 -0.83 0.15
N THR A 19 -6.24 0.09 1.07
CA THR A 19 -6.39 1.52 0.75
C THR A 19 -5.35 2.28 1.55
N ALA A 20 -4.69 3.25 0.94
CA ALA A 20 -3.80 4.16 1.63
C ALA A 20 -4.20 5.61 1.36
N ILE A 21 -3.96 6.48 2.34
CA ILE A 21 -4.08 7.92 2.17
C ILE A 21 -2.69 8.51 2.33
N ALA A 22 -2.20 9.17 1.29
CA ALA A 22 -0.91 9.88 1.28
C ALA A 22 -1.17 11.38 1.47
N PHE A 23 -0.51 11.97 2.47
CA PHE A 23 -0.54 13.41 2.74
C PHE A 23 0.85 14.02 2.51
N GLY A 24 0.95 15.07 1.68
CA GLY A 24 2.17 15.87 1.52
C GLY A 24 3.03 15.57 0.29
N ARG A 25 4.16 16.30 0.15
CA ARG A 25 5.19 16.11 -0.90
C ARG A 25 6.22 15.05 -0.46
N ILE A 26 6.84 14.35 -1.41
CA ILE A 26 7.85 13.31 -1.15
C ILE A 26 9.03 13.92 -0.37
N GLY A 27 9.17 13.54 0.91
CA GLY A 27 10.10 14.13 1.88
C GLY A 27 9.48 14.49 3.24
N GLY A 28 8.15 14.57 3.32
CA GLY A 28 7.36 14.78 4.56
C GLY A 28 6.03 14.01 4.55
N GLN A 29 6.02 12.84 3.90
CA GLN A 29 4.81 12.07 3.62
C GLN A 29 4.36 11.26 4.83
N ASN A 30 3.12 11.47 5.25
CA ASN A 30 2.41 10.52 6.10
C ASN A 30 1.52 9.67 5.18
N VAL A 31 1.90 8.42 4.94
CA VAL A 31 1.06 7.41 4.29
C VAL A 31 0.41 6.59 5.37
N GLY A 32 -0.91 6.62 5.47
CA GLY A 32 -1.69 5.72 6.34
C GLY A 32 -2.30 4.60 5.52
N VAL A 33 -1.95 3.35 5.79
CA VAL A 33 -2.53 2.16 5.12
C VAL A 33 -3.63 1.56 5.97
N LYS A 34 -4.70 1.11 5.31
CA LYS A 34 -5.82 0.41 5.93
C LYS A 34 -6.19 -0.82 5.10
N ILE A 35 -6.46 -1.91 5.81
CA ILE A 35 -7.02 -3.15 5.27
C ILE A 35 -8.39 -3.41 5.90
N SER A 36 -9.18 -4.30 5.29
CA SER A 36 -10.50 -4.67 5.82
C SER A 36 -10.37 -5.69 6.96
N LYS A 37 -11.34 -5.73 7.88
CA LYS A 37 -11.43 -6.76 8.93
C LYS A 37 -11.36 -8.20 8.40
N THR A 38 -11.89 -8.44 7.21
CA THR A 38 -11.80 -9.74 6.54
C THR A 38 -10.36 -10.09 6.16
N THR A 39 -9.59 -9.10 5.68
CA THR A 39 -8.16 -9.25 5.37
C THR A 39 -7.37 -9.49 6.65
N GLU A 40 -7.63 -8.72 7.72
CA GLU A 40 -6.97 -8.90 9.02
C GLU A 40 -7.13 -10.34 9.52
N LYS A 41 -8.37 -10.86 9.53
CA LYS A 41 -8.64 -12.25 9.93
C LYS A 41 -7.99 -13.28 9.00
N ALA A 42 -7.87 -12.99 7.71
CA ALA A 42 -7.21 -13.89 6.77
C ALA A 42 -5.70 -13.94 7.04
N LEU A 43 -5.08 -12.79 7.32
CA LEU A 43 -3.67 -12.70 7.71
C LEU A 43 -3.41 -13.45 9.01
N GLU A 44 -4.25 -13.28 10.03
CA GLU A 44 -4.13 -14.00 11.31
C GLU A 44 -4.18 -15.52 11.11
N LYS A 45 -5.07 -16.03 10.25
CA LYS A 45 -5.17 -17.46 9.92
C LYS A 45 -3.95 -18.00 9.19
N LEU A 46 -3.27 -17.15 8.42
CA LEU A 46 -2.02 -17.46 7.73
C LEU A 46 -0.79 -17.29 8.64
N GLY A 47 -0.98 -16.88 9.90
CA GLY A 47 0.10 -16.70 10.88
C GLY A 47 0.80 -15.34 10.81
N TYR A 48 0.21 -14.35 10.14
CA TYR A 48 0.77 -12.99 10.04
C TYR A 48 0.11 -12.04 11.04
N VAL A 49 0.92 -11.12 11.57
CA VAL A 49 0.44 -9.96 12.35
C VAL A 49 0.02 -8.87 11.37
N ALA A 50 -1.26 -8.48 11.42
CA ALA A 50 -1.80 -7.47 10.49
C ALA A 50 -1.04 -6.12 10.55
N GLU A 51 -0.58 -5.73 11.74
CA GLU A 51 0.16 -4.49 11.95
C GLU A 51 1.52 -4.47 11.23
N ASP A 52 2.29 -5.56 11.29
CA ASP A 52 3.54 -5.72 10.54
C ASP A 52 3.32 -5.65 9.02
N VAL A 53 2.25 -6.28 8.53
CA VAL A 53 1.88 -6.22 7.11
C VAL A 53 1.54 -4.79 6.70
N ILE A 54 0.77 -4.06 7.52
CA ILE A 54 0.43 -2.65 7.29
C ILE A 54 1.69 -1.78 7.25
N MET A 55 2.61 -1.92 8.22
CA MET A 55 3.87 -1.18 8.24
C MET A 55 4.72 -1.46 6.99
N THR A 56 4.77 -2.71 6.56
CA THR A 56 5.50 -3.11 5.34
C THR A 56 4.93 -2.43 4.10
N ILE A 57 3.60 -2.43 3.93
CA ILE A 57 2.94 -1.74 2.82
C ILE A 57 3.22 -0.23 2.87
N GLN A 58 3.15 0.39 4.05
CA GLN A 58 3.46 1.82 4.22
C GLN A 58 4.90 2.14 3.81
N LYS A 59 5.87 1.34 4.26
CA LYS A 59 7.28 1.51 3.91
C LYS A 59 7.50 1.37 2.40
N ASN A 60 6.91 0.36 1.76
CA ASN A 60 7.03 0.15 0.33
C ASN A 60 6.44 1.33 -0.46
N LEU A 61 5.27 1.84 -0.07
CA LEU A 61 4.69 3.05 -0.66
C LEU A 61 5.61 4.27 -0.53
N LEU A 62 6.24 4.47 0.64
CA LEU A 62 7.16 5.60 0.88
C LEU A 62 8.45 5.49 0.07
N GLN A 63 8.97 4.27 -0.11
CA GLN A 63 10.17 4.01 -0.92
C GLN A 63 9.85 3.95 -2.43
N GLY A 64 8.57 4.00 -2.79
CA GLY A 64 8.10 3.80 -4.16
C GLY A 64 8.24 2.36 -4.64
N ASP A 65 8.53 1.39 -3.76
CA ASP A 65 8.66 -0.02 -4.08
C ASP A 65 7.29 -0.62 -4.43
N LEU A 66 6.89 -0.46 -5.69
CA LEU A 66 5.56 -0.76 -6.19
C LEU A 66 5.69 -1.36 -7.58
N THR A 67 4.93 -2.42 -7.82
CA THR A 67 4.74 -2.94 -9.18
C THR A 67 3.55 -2.21 -9.81
N LEU A 68 3.80 -1.54 -10.93
CA LEU A 68 2.76 -0.87 -11.71
C LEU A 68 2.23 -1.82 -12.80
N PRO A 69 0.93 -1.74 -13.15
CA PRO A 69 0.41 -2.47 -14.29
C PRO A 69 1.08 -2.01 -15.59
N GLU A 70 1.15 -2.90 -16.57
CA GLU A 70 1.74 -2.60 -17.88
C GLU A 70 1.09 -1.36 -18.51
N GLY A 71 1.91 -0.45 -19.04
CA GLY A 71 1.47 0.81 -19.66
C GLY A 71 1.41 2.01 -18.72
N LEU A 72 1.61 1.84 -17.41
CA LEU A 72 1.66 2.97 -16.45
C LEU A 72 3.12 3.32 -16.11
N LYS A 73 3.60 4.49 -16.57
CA LYS A 73 4.96 4.97 -16.31
C LYS A 73 5.00 5.86 -15.07
N ARG A 74 6.07 5.72 -14.27
CA ARG A 74 6.35 6.54 -13.07
C ARG A 74 6.41 8.04 -13.36
N GLU A 75 6.76 8.41 -14.60
CA GLU A 75 6.88 9.79 -15.06
C GLU A 75 5.52 10.53 -15.11
N SER A 76 4.39 9.82 -15.18
CA SER A 76 3.05 10.43 -15.20
C SER A 76 2.58 10.98 -13.84
N PHE A 77 3.34 10.80 -12.76
CA PHE A 77 2.97 11.27 -11.42
C PHE A 77 3.64 12.59 -11.02
N VAL A 78 4.56 13.10 -11.83
CA VAL A 78 5.15 14.43 -11.65
C VAL A 78 4.36 15.37 -12.55
N ASP A 79 3.38 16.07 -11.97
CA ASP A 79 2.77 17.25 -12.60
C ASP A 79 3.75 18.42 -12.44
N ASP A 80 3.96 19.21 -13.50
CA ASP A 80 4.82 20.41 -13.58
C ASP A 80 4.53 21.44 -12.45
#